data_AF-K5ZQE4-F1
#
_entry.id   AF-K5ZQE4-F1
#
_cell.length_a   1.000
_cell.length_b   1.000
_cell.length_c   1.000
_cell.angle_alpha   90.00
_cell.angle_beta   90.00
_cell.angle_gamma   90.00
#
_symmetry.space_group_name_H-M   'P 1'
#
loop_
_entity.id
_entity.type
_entity.pdbx_description
1 polymer ?
#
loop_
_entity_poly.entity_id
_entity_poly.type
_entity_poly.pdbx_seq_one_letter_code
_entity_poly.pdbx_strand_id
1 'polypeptide(L)'
;MFSKAKVTEIYCMADDFCKEFAVQQKKYMVEDKTYKHRNKPNCMNDAEIMVILILFHSGGFRCFKHYYKEYESKHLTHLFPHRVSYNRLVELEKKSCCH
;
A
#
# COMPACT_ATOMS: atom_id res chain seq x y z
N MET A 1 -5.72 -15.71 12.01
CA MET A 1 -6.45 -14.89 11.01
C MET A 1 -6.76 -13.56 11.66
N PHE A 2 -6.44 -12.42 11.04
CA PHE A 2 -6.70 -11.11 11.66
C PHE A 2 -8.20 -10.85 11.78
N SER A 3 -8.64 -10.27 12.89
CA SER A 3 -10.03 -9.83 13.03
C SER A 3 -10.26 -8.59 12.17
N LYS A 4 -11.50 -8.39 11.71
CA LYS A 4 -11.87 -7.20 10.91
C LYS A 4 -11.49 -5.90 11.62
N ALA A 5 -11.77 -5.82 12.93
CA ALA A 5 -11.41 -4.66 13.75
C ALA A 5 -9.90 -4.38 13.76
N LYS A 6 -9.07 -5.43 13.87
CA LYS A 6 -7.61 -5.29 13.85
C LYS A 6 -7.11 -4.78 12.49
N VAL A 7 -7.69 -5.28 11.40
CA VAL A 7 -7.33 -4.81 10.05
C VAL A 7 -7.75 -3.35 9.85
N THR A 8 -8.94 -2.97 10.30
CA THR A 8 -9.41 -1.58 10.24
C THR A 8 -8.53 -0.64 11.07
N GLU A 9 -8.10 -1.05 12.26
CA GLU A 9 -7.16 -0.29 13.09
C GLU A 9 -5.84 -0.03 12.34
N ILE A 10 -5.24 -1.08 11.76
CA ILE A 10 -4.00 -0.96 10.97
C ILE A 10 -4.21 -0.05 9.76
N TYR A 11 -5.37 -0.16 9.10
CA TYR A 11 -5.72 0.68 7.96
C TYR A 11 -5.78 2.16 8.32
N CYS A 12 -6.48 2.51 9.40
CA CYS A 12 -6.55 3.89 9.86
C CYS A 12 -5.16 4.45 10.19
N MET A 13 -4.33 3.68 10.89
CA MET A 13 -2.96 4.09 11.20
C MET A 13 -2.11 4.30 9.95
N ALA A 14 -2.23 3.42 8.94
CA ALA A 14 -1.51 3.56 7.69
C ALA A 14 -1.99 4.76 6.87
N ASP A 15 -3.29 5.02 6.83
CA ASP A 15 -3.88 6.15 6.10
C ASP A 15 -3.47 7.49 6.73
N ASP A 16 -3.52 7.60 8.06
CA ASP A 16 -3.06 8.80 8.78
C ASP A 16 -1.55 9.01 8.59
N PHE A 17 -0.75 7.95 8.66
CA PHE A 17 0.68 8.01 8.36
C PHE A 17 0.95 8.50 6.93
N CYS A 18 0.27 7.95 5.92
CA CYS A 18 0.47 8.34 4.52
C CYS A 18 0.11 9.82 4.29
N LYS A 19 -0.95 10.32 4.93
CA LYS A 19 -1.35 11.74 4.84
C LYS A 19 -0.28 12.65 5.41
N GLU A 20 0.19 12.37 6.62
CA GLU A 20 1.26 13.14 7.26
C GLU A 20 2.57 13.05 6.46
N PHE A 21 2.92 11.85 6.00
CA PHE A 21 4.11 11.62 5.20
C PHE A 21 4.06 12.41 3.89
N ALA A 22 2.92 12.45 3.19
CA ALA A 22 2.79 13.22 1.95
C ALA A 22 2.99 14.74 2.16
N VAL A 23 2.60 15.27 3.32
CA VAL A 23 2.86 16.67 3.70
C VAL A 23 4.35 16.90 3.91
N GLN A 24 5.03 16.02 4.65
CA GLN A 24 6.47 16.13 4.89
C GLN A 24 7.26 15.94 3.59
N GLN A 25 6.89 14.98 2.77
CA GLN A 25 7.54 14.69 1.50
C GLN A 25 7.51 15.92 0.58
N LYS A 26 6.35 16.59 0.44
CA LYS A 26 6.25 17.85 -0.34
C LYS A 26 7.13 18.97 0.20
N LYS A 27 7.38 19.01 1.51
CA LYS A 27 8.19 20.05 2.15
C LYS A 27 9.69 19.85 1.90
N TYR A 28 10.15 18.60 1.83
CA TYR A 28 11.57 18.26 1.80
C TYR A 28 12.06 17.71 0.46
N MET A 29 11.18 17.31 -0.46
CA MET A 29 11.57 16.89 -1.80
C MET A 29 11.99 18.07 -2.67
N VAL A 30 13.12 17.91 -3.37
CA VAL A 30 13.55 18.83 -4.42
C VAL A 30 12.67 18.62 -5.65
N GLU A 31 12.10 19.69 -6.18
CA GLU A 31 11.34 19.64 -7.43
C GLU A 31 12.26 19.21 -8.58
N ASP A 32 12.04 18.03 -9.15
CA ASP A 32 12.64 17.67 -10.42
C ASP A 32 11.92 18.41 -11.55
N LYS A 33 12.50 19.54 -11.98
CA LYS A 33 11.98 20.36 -13.07
C LYS A 33 12.24 19.77 -14.46
N THR A 34 13.03 18.69 -14.55
CA THR A 34 13.48 18.12 -15.82
C THR A 34 12.52 17.07 -16.38
N TYR A 35 11.77 16.39 -15.52
CA TYR A 35 10.80 15.36 -15.94
C TYR A 35 9.39 15.68 -15.42
N LYS A 36 8.45 15.94 -16.33
CA LYS A 36 7.02 15.99 -15.97
C LYS A 36 6.56 14.59 -15.57
N HIS A 37 6.55 14.30 -14.28
CA HIS A 37 5.97 13.07 -13.75
C HIS A 37 4.46 13.05 -14.04
N ARG A 38 3.99 11.93 -14.59
CA ARG A 38 2.57 11.72 -14.87
C ARG A 38 1.84 11.53 -13.54
N ASN A 39 1.09 12.53 -13.10
CA ASN A 39 0.19 12.47 -11.94
C ASN A 39 -1.06 11.63 -12.24
N LYS A 40 -0.88 10.38 -12.68
CA LYS A 40 -2.00 9.45 -12.79
C LYS A 40 -2.23 8.85 -11.41
N PRO A 41 -3.39 9.07 -10.78
CA PRO A 41 -3.70 8.42 -9.51
C PRO A 41 -3.56 6.91 -9.69
N ASN A 42 -2.79 6.26 -8.82
CA ASN A 42 -2.71 4.81 -8.80
C ASN A 42 -4.09 4.26 -8.49
N CYS A 43 -4.43 3.11 -9.08
CA CYS A 43 -5.70 2.44 -8.75
C CYS A 43 -5.74 2.01 -7.27
N MET A 44 -4.58 1.80 -6.64
CA MET A 44 -4.44 1.46 -5.22
C MET A 44 -3.60 2.53 -4.52
N ASN A 45 -4.09 3.03 -3.39
CA ASN A 45 -3.44 4.07 -2.60
C ASN A 45 -2.28 3.50 -1.76
N ASP A 46 -1.32 4.34 -1.39
CA ASP A 46 -0.13 3.92 -0.64
C ASP A 46 -0.48 3.28 0.71
N ALA A 47 -1.51 3.79 1.39
CA ALA A 47 -2.02 3.21 2.64
C ALA A 47 -2.51 1.76 2.44
N GLU A 48 -3.18 1.48 1.32
CA GLU A 48 -3.65 0.12 1.01
C GLU A 48 -2.47 -0.84 0.83
N ILE A 49 -1.44 -0.40 0.12
CA ILE A 49 -0.20 -1.17 -0.10
C ILE A 49 0.51 -1.42 1.25
N MET A 50 0.60 -0.40 2.11
CA MET A 50 1.21 -0.53 3.43
C MET A 50 0.48 -1.56 4.30
N VAL A 51 -0.85 -1.53 4.32
CA VAL A 51 -1.66 -2.49 5.11
C VAL A 51 -1.42 -3.92 4.63
N ILE A 52 -1.40 -4.13 3.32
CA ILE A 52 -1.09 -5.44 2.70
C ILE A 52 0.28 -5.96 3.18
N LEU A 53 1.30 -5.11 3.15
CA LEU A 53 2.65 -5.46 3.60
C LEU A 53 2.71 -5.74 5.10
N ILE A 54 2.08 -4.91 5.93
CA ILE A 54 2.02 -5.09 7.39
C ILE A 54 1.36 -6.42 7.74
N LEU A 55 0.23 -6.74 7.11
CA LEU A 55 -0.50 -7.99 7.35
C LEU A 55 0.29 -9.21 6.86
N PHE A 56 0.99 -9.09 5.74
CA PHE A 56 1.89 -10.14 5.24
C PHE A 56 2.99 -10.46 6.26
N HIS A 57 3.71 -9.43 6.71
CA HIS A 57 4.80 -9.59 7.67
C HIS A 57 4.31 -10.09 9.04
N SER A 58 3.20 -9.53 9.53
CA SER A 58 2.61 -9.91 10.82
C SER A 58 2.02 -11.32 10.80
N GLY A 59 1.60 -11.80 9.63
CA GLY A 59 1.07 -13.15 9.46
C GLY A 59 2.13 -14.24 9.34
N GLY A 60 3.42 -13.90 9.25
CA GLY A 60 4.53 -14.86 9.15
C GLY A 60 4.54 -15.66 7.84
N PHE A 61 3.94 -15.13 6.78
CA PHE A 61 3.89 -15.81 5.49
C PHE A 61 5.26 -15.78 4.81
N ARG A 62 5.67 -16.91 4.21
CA ARG A 62 6.98 -17.00 3.52
C ARG A 62 6.99 -16.46 2.10
N CYS A 63 5.84 -16.52 1.41
CA CYS A 63 5.74 -16.19 -0.01
C CYS A 63 4.68 -15.12 -0.25
N PHE A 64 5.13 -13.89 -0.53
CA PHE A 64 4.23 -12.74 -0.73
C PHE A 64 3.25 -12.94 -1.89
N LYS A 65 3.72 -13.52 -3.01
CA LYS A 65 2.87 -13.82 -4.17
C LYS A 65 1.72 -14.77 -3.83
N HIS A 66 1.95 -15.75 -2.96
CA HIS A 66 0.93 -16.69 -2.54
C HIS A 66 -0.05 -16.01 -1.58
N TYR A 67 0.48 -15.28 -0.59
CA TYR A 67 -0.32 -14.46 0.33
C TYR A 67 -1.29 -13.52 -0.41
N TYR A 68 -0.76 -12.73 -1.36
CA TYR A 68 -1.54 -11.75 -2.10
C TYR A 68 -2.67 -12.39 -2.91
N LYS A 69 -2.41 -13.54 -3.56
CA LYS A 69 -3.40 -14.22 -4.39
C LYS A 69 -4.46 -14.97 -3.58
N GLU A 70 -4.08 -15.59 -2.48
CA GLU A 70 -4.91 -16.55 -1.75
C GLU A 70 -5.62 -15.93 -0.55
N TYR A 71 -4.90 -15.14 0.25
CA TYR A 71 -5.41 -14.61 1.52
C TYR A 71 -6.22 -13.34 1.29
N GLU A 72 -5.70 -12.40 0.51
CA GLU A 72 -6.40 -11.13 0.28
C GLU A 72 -7.66 -11.29 -0.56
N SER A 73 -7.59 -12.16 -1.57
CA SER A 73 -8.71 -12.45 -2.47
C SER A 73 -9.93 -12.99 -1.72
N LYS A 74 -9.71 -13.69 -0.61
CA LYS A 74 -10.77 -14.32 0.20
C LYS A 74 -11.23 -13.45 1.38
N HIS A 75 -10.33 -12.69 2.02
CA HIS A 75 -10.62 -12.07 3.32
C HIS A 75 -10.67 -10.53 3.32
N LEU A 76 -10.05 -9.87 2.35
CA LEU A 76 -9.84 -8.41 2.40
C LEU A 76 -10.45 -7.66 1.21
N THR A 77 -11.22 -8.34 0.37
CA THR A 77 -11.84 -7.79 -0.85
C THR A 77 -12.71 -6.57 -0.60
N HIS A 78 -13.37 -6.49 0.56
CA HIS A 78 -14.22 -5.35 0.93
C HIS A 78 -13.41 -4.11 1.36
N LEU A 79 -12.14 -4.28 1.71
CA LEU A 79 -11.27 -3.18 2.14
C LEU A 79 -10.46 -2.60 0.98
N PHE A 80 -10.31 -3.37 -0.10
CA PHE A 80 -9.53 -3.00 -1.28
C PHE A 80 -10.39 -3.12 -2.55
N PRO A 81 -11.28 -2.16 -2.84
CA PRO A 81 -12.18 -2.23 -3.99
C PRO A 81 -11.44 -2.15 -5.33
N HIS A 82 -10.24 -1.57 -5.37
CA HIS A 82 -9.46 -1.32 -6.58
C HIS A 82 -8.12 -2.07 -6.60
N ARG A 83 -8.15 -3.37 -6.32
CA ARG A 83 -6.93 -4.22 -6.36
C ARG A 83 -6.25 -4.19 -7.71
N VAL A 84 -4.92 -4.17 -7.66
CA VAL A 84 -4.05 -4.31 -8.82
C VAL A 84 -3.57 -5.76 -8.96
N SER A 85 -2.95 -6.11 -10.09
CA SER A 85 -2.30 -7.41 -10.21
C SER A 85 -1.08 -7.48 -9.28
N TYR A 86 -0.65 -8.69 -8.89
CA TYR A 86 0.56 -8.87 -8.07
C TYR A 86 1.78 -8.15 -8.66
N ASN A 87 2.00 -8.29 -9.98
CA ASN A 87 3.14 -7.64 -10.64
C ASN A 87 3.04 -6.11 -10.50
N ARG A 88 1.83 -5.56 -10.67
CA ARG A 88 1.61 -4.13 -10.50
C ARG A 88 1.82 -3.71 -9.04
N LEU A 89 1.39 -4.50 -8.05
CA LEU A 89 1.64 -4.19 -6.65
C LEU A 89 3.14 -4.09 -6.35
N VAL A 90 3.94 -5.03 -6.85
CA VAL A 90 5.41 -5.03 -6.68
C VAL A 90 6.06 -3.81 -7.35
N GLU A 91 5.53 -3.36 -8.50
CA GLU A 91 5.98 -2.10 -9.10
C GLU A 91 5.65 -0.88 -8.24
N LEU A 92 4.48 -0.89 -7.59
CA LEU A 92 4.03 0.21 -6.75
C LEU A 92 4.80 0.26 -5.43
N GLU A 93 5.00 -0.88 -4.77
CA GLU A 93 5.84 -1.00 -3.57
C GLU A 93 7.20 -0.31 -3.75
N LYS A 94 7.86 -0.55 -4.90
CA LYS A 94 9.15 0.06 -5.25
C LYS A 94 9.09 1.58 -5.41
N LYS A 95 7.93 2.13 -5.77
CA LYS A 95 7.71 3.57 -5.97
C LYS A 95 7.27 4.28 -4.70
N SER A 96 6.46 3.62 -3.87
CA SER A 96 5.87 4.19 -2.66
C SER A 96 6.88 4.32 -1.50
N CYS A 97 7.85 3.42 -1.40
CA CYS A 97 8.82 3.43 -0.28
C CYS A 97 10.13 4.21 -0.53
N CYS A 98 10.44 4.60 -1.76
CA CYS A 98 11.71 5.25 -2.09
C CYS A 98 11.52 6.36 -3.14
N HIS A 99 11.28 7.58 -2.69
CA HIS A 99 11.69 8.81 -3.37
C HIS A 99 11.95 9.91 -2.33
#